data_AF-A0AB38QW85-F1
#
_entry.id   AF-A0AB38QW85-F1
#
_cell.length_a   1.000
_cell.length_b   1.000
_cell.length_c   1.000
_cell.angle_alpha   90.00
_cell.angle_beta   90.00
_cell.angle_gamma   90.00
#
_symmetry.space_group_name_H-M   'P 1'
#
loop_
_entity.id
_entity.type
_entity.pdbx_description
1 polymer ?
#
loop_
_entity_poly.entity_id
_entity_poly.type
_entity_poly.pdbx_seq_one_letter_code
_entity_poly.pdbx_strand_id
1 'polypeptide(L)' 'MENDEHGVDASPDHKYFFVTNMFETTVCVIDKEHNKVMKTVEVGEIPSGINVMP' A
#
# COMPACT_ATOMS: atom_id res chain seq x y z
N MET A 1 18.54 13.23 -2.13
CA MET A 1 17.62 12.40 -1.34
C MET A 1 16.33 12.43 -2.11
N GLU A 2 16.05 11.39 -2.90
CA GLU A 2 14.71 11.23 -3.48
C GLU A 2 13.77 10.96 -2.29
N ASN A 3 12.79 11.84 -2.13
CA ASN A 3 11.67 11.56 -1.24
C ASN A 3 10.74 10.65 -2.06
N ASP A 4 10.89 9.34 -1.90
CA ASP A 4 9.94 8.40 -2.48
C ASP A 4 8.63 8.54 -1.73
N GLU A 5 7.66 9.20 -2.37
CA GLU A 5 6.33 9.42 -1.80
C GLU A 5 5.52 8.12 -1.88
N HIS A 6 5.80 7.22 -0.95
CA HIS A 6 4.96 6.06 -0.68
C HIS A 6 3.75 6.49 0.14
N GLY A 7 2.56 6.30 -0.41
CA GLY A 7 1.30 6.47 0.30
C GLY A 7 1.01 5.25 1.17
N VAL A 8 0.44 5.49 2.34
CA VAL A 8 -0.06 4.44 3.23
C VAL A 8 -1.47 4.77 3.72
N ASP A 9 -2.35 3.78 3.73
CA ASP A 9 -3.65 3.86 4.39
C ASP A 9 -4.02 2.51 5.02
N ALA A 10 -4.98 2.49 5.94
CA ALA A 10 -5.41 1.32 6.69
C ALA A 10 -6.84 0.92 6.32
N SER A 11 -7.14 -0.38 6.43
CA SER A 11 -8.54 -0.85 6.37
C SER A 11 -9.35 -0.25 7.54
N PRO A 12 -10.69 -0.09 7.39
CA PRO A 12 -11.54 0.43 8.47
C PRO A 12 -11.49 -0.37 9.77
N ASP A 13 -11.21 -1.67 9.68
CA ASP A 13 -11.05 -2.56 10.83
C ASP A 13 -9.60 -2.63 11.36
N HIS A 14 -8.69 -1.85 10.76
CA HIS A 14 -7.26 -1.76 11.08
C HIS A 14 -6.49 -3.09 11.05
N LYS A 15 -6.99 -4.10 10.33
CA LYS A 15 -6.29 -5.39 10.15
C LYS A 15 -5.28 -5.36 9.01
N TYR A 16 -5.49 -4.51 8.03
CA TYR A 16 -4.64 -4.42 6.84
C TYR A 16 -4.09 -3.02 6.63
N PHE A 17 -2.83 -2.96 6.20
CA PHE A 17 -2.24 -1.75 5.64
C PHE A 17 -2.08 -1.89 4.14
N PHE A 18 -2.21 -0.77 3.45
CA PHE A 18 -2.04 -0.68 2.01
C PHE A 18 -0.94 0.33 1.73
N VAL A 19 0.09 -0.07 0.98
CA VAL A 19 1.26 0.76 0.69
C VAL A 19 1.44 0.84 -0.81
N THR A 20 1.52 2.04 -1.36
CA THR A 20 1.88 2.24 -2.78
C THR A 20 3.38 2.00 -2.97
N ASN A 21 3.75 1.30 -4.03
CA ASN A 21 5.13 1.16 -4.47
C ASN A 21 5.27 1.78 -5.86
N MET A 22 5.73 3.04 -5.87
CA MET A 22 5.79 3.88 -7.05
C MET A 22 6.66 3.27 -8.17
N PHE A 23 7.85 2.77 -7.82
CA PHE A 23 8.80 2.23 -8.80
C PHE A 23 8.39 0.85 -9.33
N GLU A 24 7.64 0.10 -8.54
CA GLU A 24 7.15 -1.22 -8.95
C GLU A 24 5.77 -1.15 -9.60
N THR A 25 5.11 0.01 -9.63
CA THR A 25 3.75 0.17 -10.19
C THR A 25 2.71 -0.71 -9.47
N THR A 26 2.92 -0.97 -8.17
CA THR A 26 2.08 -1.86 -7.36
C THR A 26 1.55 -1.21 -6.09
N VAL A 27 0.57 -1.88 -5.48
CA VAL A 27 0.13 -1.67 -4.10
C VAL A 27 0.26 -2.98 -3.34
N CYS A 28 0.89 -2.94 -2.18
CA CYS A 28 1.02 -4.08 -1.28
C CYS A 28 -0.05 -4.03 -0.18
N VAL A 29 -0.69 -5.17 0.09
CA VAL A 29 -1.57 -5.38 1.23
C VAL A 29 -0.81 -6.14 2.29
N ILE A 30 -0.71 -5.56 3.48
CA ILE A 30 0.07 -6.08 4.61
C ILE A 30 -0.91 -6.47 5.72
N ASP A 31 -0.82 -7.71 6.19
CA ASP A 31 -1.49 -8.15 7.41
C ASP A 31 -0.74 -7.59 8.63
N LYS A 32 -1.46 -6.82 9.46
CA LYS A 32 -0.87 -6.13 10.61
C LYS A 32 -0.47 -7.09 11.72
N GLU A 33 -1.22 -8.16 11.95
CA GLU A 33 -0.99 -9.09 13.06
C GLU A 33 0.28 -9.90 12.83
N HIS A 34 0.47 -10.38 11.59
CA HIS A 34 1.59 -11.23 11.21
C HIS A 34 2.76 -10.44 10.60
N ASN A 35 2.58 -9.14 10.40
CA ASN A 35 3.53 -8.24 9.73
C ASN A 35 4.02 -8.81 8.39
N LYS A 36 3.07 -9.23 7.54
CA LYS A 36 3.35 -9.97 6.31
C LYS A 36 2.61 -9.39 5.12
N VAL A 37 3.29 -9.28 3.97
CA VAL A 37 2.62 -8.99 2.69
C VAL A 37 1.74 -10.17 2.29
N MET A 38 0.43 -9.92 2.24
CA MET A 38 -0.58 -10.90 1.86
C MET A 38 -0.85 -10.89 0.36
N LYS A 39 -0.74 -9.71 -0.27
CA LYS A 39 -1.01 -9.53 -1.68
C LYS A 39 -0.21 -8.36 -2.23
N THR A 40 0.22 -8.49 -3.47
CA THR A 40 0.72 -7.39 -4.30
C THR A 40 -0.23 -7.24 -5.47
N VAL A 41 -0.67 -6.02 -5.73
CA VAL A 41 -1.65 -5.69 -6.77
C VAL A 41 -0.99 -4.73 -7.73
N GLU A 42 -0.93 -5.08 -9.01
CA GLU A 42 -0.52 -4.15 -10.07
C GLU A 42 -1.62 -3.09 -10.25
N VAL A 43 -1.23 -1.81 -10.23
CA VAL A 43 -2.18 -0.68 -10.30
C VAL A 43 -1.89 0.28 -11.45
N GLY A 44 -0.77 0.10 -12.15
CA GLY A 44 -0.34 0.98 -13.24
C GLY A 44 0.66 2.04 -12.77
N GLU A 45 0.89 3.06 -13.59
CA GLU A 45 2.05 3.93 -13.47
C GLU A 45 2.06 4.79 -12.19
N ILE A 46 3.18 4.72 -11.46
CA ILE A 46 3.62 5.68 -10.42
C ILE A 46 2.53 5.95 -9.35
N PRO A 47 2.06 4.92 -8.61
CA PRO A 47 1.12 5.15 -7.51
C PRO A 47 1.81 5.92 -6.37
N SER A 48 1.29 7.10 -6.02
CA SER A 48 1.80 7.97 -4.95
C SER A 48 0.85 8.08 -3.76
N GLY A 49 -0.42 8.38 -4.01
CA GLY A 49 -1.46 8.50 -2.99
C GLY A 49 -2.33 7.26 -2.87
N ILE A 50 -2.86 7.01 -1.68
CA ILE A 50 -3.83 5.93 -1.43
C ILE A 50 -4.89 6.37 -0.42
N ASN A 51 -6.14 5.99 -0.69
CA ASN A 51 -7.25 6.14 0.26
C ASN A 51 -8.12 4.87 0.24
N VAL A 52 -8.37 4.32 1.42
CA VAL A 52 -9.15 3.10 1.63
C VAL A 52 -10.46 3.50 2.28
N MET A 53 -11.57 3.14 1.62
CA MET A 53 -12.92 3.42 2.09
C MET A 53 -13.63 2.10 2.47
N PRO A 54 -14.60 2.14 3.42
CA PRO A 54 -15.46 1.00 3.73
C PRO A 54 -16.27 0.48 2.55
#